data_AF-A0A8T2B9R0-F1
#
_entry.id   AF-A0A8T2B9R0-F1
#
_cell.length_a   1.000
_cell.length_b   1.000
_cell.length_c   1.000
_cell.angle_alpha   90.00
_cell.angle_beta   90.00
_cell.angle_gamma   90.00
#
_symmetry.space_group_name_H-M   'P 1'
#
loop_
_entity.id
_entity.type
_entity.pdbx_description
1 polymer ?
#
loop_
_entity_poly.entity_id
_entity_poly.type
_entity_poly.pdbx_seq_one_letter_code
_entity_poly.pdbx_strand_id
1 'polypeptide(L)' 'MKFSQNKNKWTDKTLSEAIYLTYIGSDDYLNYAKDNPNPSDYQNLGFVDQVITSMEASIKVIHDAGGRKFAFQNLAPLG' A
#
# COMPACT_ATOMS: atom_id res chain seq x y z
N MET A 1 6.34 7.09 6.57
CA MET A 1 4.86 7.05 6.69
C MET A 1 4.41 7.58 8.07
N LYS A 2 3.17 8.08 8.20
CA LYS A 2 2.64 8.59 9.48
C LYS A 2 2.60 7.54 10.59
N PHE A 3 2.43 6.26 10.25
CA PHE A 3 2.44 5.16 11.23
C PHE A 3 3.76 5.11 12.03
N SER A 4 4.92 5.14 11.37
CA SER A 4 6.23 5.06 12.03
C SER A 4 6.46 6.21 13.03
N GLN A 5 5.90 7.39 12.77
CA GLN A 5 5.99 8.55 13.66
C GLN A 5 5.09 8.41 14.91
N ASN A 6 4.06 7.56 14.85
CA ASN A 6 3.05 7.43 15.90
C ASN A 6 3.07 6.07 16.59
N LYS A 7 3.82 5.08 16.10
CA LYS A 7 3.79 3.69 16.62
C LYS A 7 4.03 3.59 18.13
N ASN A 8 4.85 4.46 18.70
CA ASN A 8 5.19 4.49 20.13
C ASN A 8 4.03 4.93 21.03
N LYS A 9 2.90 5.37 20.46
CA LYS A 9 1.67 5.71 21.20
C LYS A 9 0.83 4.48 21.54
N TRP A 10 1.16 3.32 20.99
CA TRP A 10 0.39 2.09 21.14
C TRP A 10 1.23 1.02 21.84
N THR A 11 0.56 0.17 22.63
CA THR A 11 1.20 -0.98 23.26
C THR A 11 1.40 -2.10 22.25
N ASP A 12 2.33 -3.02 22.53
CA ASP A 12 2.57 -4.21 21.69
C ASP A 12 1.28 -5.03 21.49
N LYS A 13 0.45 -5.15 22.53
CA LYS A 13 -0.86 -5.78 22.44
C LYS A 13 -1.77 -5.06 21.45
N THR A 14 -1.85 -3.73 21.55
CA THR A 14 -2.65 -2.91 20.63
C THR A 14 -2.18 -3.09 19.18
N LEU A 15 -0.87 -3.09 18.97
CA LEU A 15 -0.27 -3.29 17.65
C LEU A 15 -0.62 -4.67 17.08
N SER A 16 -0.51 -5.73 17.87
CA SER A 16 -0.81 -7.11 17.46
C SER A 16 -2.31 -7.34 17.16
N GLU A 17 -3.20 -6.72 17.95
CA GLU A 17 -4.64 -6.98 17.87
C GLU A 17 -5.38 -6.10 16.85
N ALA A 18 -4.84 -4.92 16.51
CA ALA A 18 -5.44 -3.99 15.55
C ALA A 18 -5.53 -4.57 14.13
N ILE A 19 -6.49 -4.07 13.37
CA ILE A 19 -6.61 -4.32 11.92
C ILE A 19 -6.06 -3.10 11.19
N TYR A 20 -5.02 -3.31 10.39
CA TYR A 20 -4.39 -2.29 9.55
C TYR A 20 -5.08 -2.28 8.20
N LEU A 21 -6.15 -1.49 8.09
CA LEU A 21 -6.86 -1.28 6.83
C LEU A 21 -6.07 -0.34 5.93
N THR A 22 -5.78 -0.81 4.72
CA THR A 22 -5.05 -0.07 3.69
C THR A 22 -5.95 0.12 2.48
N TYR A 23 -6.05 1.37 2.01
CA TYR A 23 -6.67 1.74 0.75
C TYR A 23 -5.74 2.71 0.03
N ILE A 24 -5.00 2.19 -0.95
CA ILE A 24 -3.96 2.91 -1.71
C ILE A 24 -3.96 2.44 -3.16
N GLY A 25 -3.27 3.15 -4.04
CA GLY A 25 -3.15 2.81 -5.46
C GLY A 25 -3.97 3.72 -6.37
N SER A 26 -5.06 4.35 -5.90
CA SER A 26 -5.90 5.20 -6.77
C SER A 26 -5.10 6.32 -7.42
N ASP A 27 -4.35 7.09 -6.63
CA ASP A 27 -3.53 8.17 -7.17
C ASP A 27 -2.41 7.64 -8.07
N ASP A 28 -1.79 6.51 -7.70
CA ASP A 28 -0.73 5.88 -8.49
C ASP A 28 -1.25 5.53 -9.90
N TYR A 29 -2.34 4.76 -10.00
CA TYR A 29 -2.90 4.32 -11.28
C TYR A 29 -3.53 5.46 -12.09
N LEU A 30 -4.23 6.40 -11.45
CA LEU A 30 -4.83 7.55 -12.16
C LEU A 30 -3.77 8.47 -12.74
N ASN A 31 -2.70 8.76 -11.98
CA ASN A 31 -1.59 9.55 -12.50
C ASN A 31 -0.83 8.81 -13.59
N TYR A 32 -0.58 7.50 -13.43
CA TYR A 32 0.08 6.70 -14.46
C TYR A 32 -0.69 6.70 -15.78
N ALA A 33 -2.01 6.48 -15.73
CA ALA A 33 -2.86 6.49 -16.93
C ALA A 33 -2.91 7.87 -17.60
N LYS A 34 -2.91 8.95 -16.80
CA LYS A 34 -2.87 10.32 -17.32
C LYS A 34 -1.55 10.64 -18.02
N ASP A 35 -0.43 10.23 -17.42
CA ASP A 35 0.90 10.58 -17.91
C ASP A 35 1.40 9.62 -19.01
N ASN A 36 0.78 8.44 -19.12
CA ASN A 36 1.10 7.41 -20.11
C ASN A 36 -0.20 7.04 -20.86
N PRO A 37 -0.61 7.79 -21.90
CA PRO A 37 -1.89 7.56 -22.57
C PRO A 37 -1.95 6.26 -23.39
N ASN A 38 -0.80 5.70 -23.79
CA ASN A 38 -0.71 4.43 -24.54
C ASN A 38 0.51 3.59 -24.05
N PRO A 39 0.47 3.06 -22.83
CA PRO A 39 1.56 2.24 -22.31
C PRO A 39 1.52 0.85 -22.95
N SER A 40 2.69 0.29 -23.26
CA SER A 40 2.81 -1.13 -23.63
C SER A 40 2.52 -2.04 -22.44
N ASP A 41 2.17 -3.30 -22.70
CA ASP A 41 1.97 -4.31 -21.65
C ASP A 41 3.18 -4.46 -20.72
N TYR A 42 4.40 -4.34 -21.26
CA TYR A 42 5.63 -4.36 -20.46
C TYR A 42 5.72 -3.16 -19.51
N GLN A 43 5.36 -1.96 -19.98
CA GLN A 43 5.33 -0.76 -19.13
C GLN A 43 4.24 -0.87 -18.05
N ASN A 44 3.07 -1.39 -18.40
CA ASN A 44 1.99 -1.65 -17.44
C ASN A 44 2.44 -2.61 -16.35
N LEU A 45 3.04 -3.75 -16.73
CA LEU A 45 3.54 -4.73 -15.77
C LEU A 45 4.63 -4.15 -14.86
N GLY A 46 5.57 -3.40 -15.44
CA GLY A 46 6.62 -2.72 -14.67
C GLY A 46 6.06 -1.70 -13.67
N PHE A 47 5.01 -0.98 -14.04
CA PHE A 47 4.33 -0.05 -13.12
C PHE A 47 3.61 -0.79 -11.99
N VAL A 48 2.89 -1.88 -12.31
CA VAL A 48 2.23 -2.72 -11.29
C VAL A 48 3.26 -3.28 -10.30
N ASP A 49 4.40 -3.76 -10.79
CA ASP A 49 5.49 -4.28 -9.95
C ASP A 49 6.05 -3.20 -9.00
N GLN A 50 6.21 -1.96 -9.50
CA GLN A 50 6.62 -0.83 -8.68
C GLN A 50 5.59 -0.50 -7.58
N VAL A 51 4.29 -0.52 -7.90
CA VAL A 51 3.23 -0.28 -6.92
C VAL A 51 3.24 -1.38 -5.85
N ILE A 52 3.30 -2.65 -6.25
CA ILE A 52 3.36 -3.79 -5.32
C ILE A 52 4.59 -3.71 -4.41
N THR A 53 5.75 -3.36 -4.96
CA THR A 53 7.00 -3.20 -4.18
C THR A 53 6.85 -2.12 -3.10
N SER A 54 6.21 -0.99 -3.42
CA SER A 54 5.92 0.09 -2.46
C SER A 54 4.93 -0.35 -1.36
N MET A 55 3.90 -1.11 -1.75
CA MET A 55 2.94 -1.69 -0.82
C MET A 55 3.62 -2.66 0.15
N GLU A 56 4.44 -3.57 -0.37
CA GLU A 56 5.18 -4.56 0.41
C GLU A 56 6.09 -3.88 1.45
N ALA A 57 6.84 -2.86 1.03
CA ALA A 57 7.69 -2.09 1.94
C ALA A 57 6.88 -1.45 3.10
N SER A 58 5.69 -0.92 2.80
CA SER A 58 4.81 -0.32 3.81
C SER A 58 4.23 -1.36 4.78
N ILE A 59 3.84 -2.54 4.28
CA ILE A 59 3.35 -3.65 5.11
C ILE A 59 4.46 -4.14 6.05
N LYS A 60 5.69 -4.31 5.54
CA LYS A 60 6.85 -4.72 6.33
C LYS A 60 7.09 -3.78 7.51
N VAL A 61 7.02 -2.46 7.31
CA VAL A 61 7.17 -1.49 8.40
C VAL A 61 6.15 -1.69 9.53
N ILE A 62 4.90 -2.02 9.20
CA ILE A 62 3.86 -2.28 10.19
C ILE A 62 4.07 -3.65 10.85
N HIS A 63 4.41 -4.67 10.07
CA HIS A 63 4.67 -6.01 10.56
C HIS A 63 5.85 -6.04 11.54
N ASP A 64 6.95 -5.39 11.19
CA ASP A 64 8.16 -5.30 12.02
C ASP A 64 7.92 -4.49 13.31
N ALA A 65 6.92 -3.61 13.31
CA ALA A 65 6.49 -2.90 14.51
C ALA A 65 5.57 -3.74 15.43
N GLY A 66 5.12 -4.93 15.01
CA GLY A 66 4.25 -5.79 15.81
C GLY A 66 2.84 -5.99 15.24
N GLY A 67 2.50 -5.36 14.12
CA GLY A 67 1.20 -5.54 13.47
C GLY A 67 1.02 -6.92 12.84
N ARG A 68 -0.17 -7.51 12.96
CA ARG A 68 -0.42 -8.90 12.52
C ARG A 68 -1.63 -9.09 11.62
N LYS A 69 -2.59 -8.15 11.60
CA LYS A 69 -3.84 -8.29 10.85
C LYS A 69 -3.95 -7.18 9.81
N PHE A 70 -3.98 -7.55 8.54
CA PHE A 70 -3.99 -6.61 7.44
C PHE A 70 -5.28 -6.78 6.63
N ALA A 71 -5.89 -5.66 6.25
CA ALA A 71 -7.03 -5.63 5.35
C ALA A 71 -6.69 -4.70 4.19
N PHE A 72 -6.98 -5.13 2.97
CA PHE A 72 -6.72 -4.37 1.75
C PHE A 72 -8.03 -4.12 1.04
N GLN A 73 -8.36 -2.84 0.86
CA GLN A 73 -9.38 -2.43 -0.08
C GLN A 73 -8.71 -2.31 -1.44
N ASN A 74 -9.08 -3.18 -2.37
CA ASN A 74 -8.60 -3.10 -3.74
C ASN A 74 -9.19 -1.87 -4.44
N LEU A 75 -8.47 -1.40 -5.46
CA LEU A 75 -8.91 -0.35 -6.35
C LEU A 75 -10.18 -0.79 -7.08
N ALA A 76 -11.17 0.11 -7.17
CA ALA A 76 -12.35 -0.14 -7.99
C ALA A 76 -11.95 -0.20 -9.49
N PRO A 77 -12.71 -0.90 -10.34
CA PRO A 77 -12.46 -0.89 -11.79
C PRO A 77 -12.42 0.55 -12.31
N LEU A 78 -11.34 0.90 -13.03
CA LEU A 78 -11.16 2.23 -13.61
C LEU A 78 -11.56 2.30 -15.10
N GLY A 79 -11.94 1.17 -15.69
CA GLY A 79 -12.30 1.05 -17.11
C GLY A 79 -11.75 -0.21 -17.73
#